data_AF-A0AAV5T8G7-F1
#
_entry.id   AF-A0AAV5T8G7-F1
#
_cell.length_a   1.000
_cell.length_b   1.000
_cell.length_c   1.000
_cell.angle_alpha   90.00
_cell.angle_beta   90.00
_cell.angle_gamma   90.00
#
_symmetry.space_group_name_H-M   'P 1'
#
loop_
_entity.id
_entity.type
_entity.pdbx_description
1 polymer ?
#
loop_
_entity_poly.entity_id
_entity_poly.type
_entity_poly.pdbx_seq_one_letter_code
_entity_poly.pdbx_strand_id
1 'polypeptide(L)'
;LFQSGLRQSPIDIRQNDTDYEHMDRLSFTGYDQMGEVTLENNGHTVSASGFTDWANRPFVSGGDLEGRYFLQELELHWGQNDDEGSEHTIRGYSYPAEMHLIHLKEGLTIGEALTRSDG
;
A
#
# COMPACT_ATOMS: atom_id res chain seq x y z
N LEU A 1 -1.25 -5.60 -16.05
CA LEU A 1 -2.23 -6.54 -16.66
C LEU A 1 -3.55 -6.34 -15.91
N PHE A 2 -4.68 -6.34 -16.63
CA PHE A 2 -6.02 -5.83 -16.24
C PHE A 2 -6.22 -4.30 -16.35
N GLN A 3 -6.15 -3.74 -17.56
CA GLN A 3 -6.54 -2.34 -17.81
C GLN A 3 -8.07 -2.14 -17.91
N SER A 4 -8.87 -3.19 -17.70
CA SER A 4 -10.33 -3.14 -17.75
C SER A 4 -10.94 -3.95 -16.61
N GLY A 5 -11.46 -3.24 -15.61
CA GLY A 5 -12.13 -3.83 -14.46
C GLY A 5 -13.01 -2.79 -13.75
N LEU A 6 -13.98 -3.24 -12.96
CA LEU A 6 -14.92 -2.35 -12.27
C LEU A 6 -14.35 -1.70 -10.99
N ARG A 7 -13.17 -2.16 -10.54
CA ARG A 7 -12.51 -1.75 -9.29
C ARG A 7 -11.01 -1.56 -9.53
N GLN A 8 -10.68 -0.75 -10.52
CA GLN A 8 -9.29 -0.41 -10.82
C GLN A 8 -8.82 0.76 -9.97
N SER A 9 -7.56 0.70 -9.58
CA SER A 9 -6.79 1.82 -9.04
C SER A 9 -5.73 2.23 -10.07
N PRO A 10 -5.20 3.46 -10.00
CA PRO A 10 -5.55 4.54 -9.07
C PRO A 10 -6.87 5.26 -9.40
N ILE A 11 -7.34 6.12 -8.49
CA ILE A 11 -8.52 6.98 -8.65
C ILE A 11 -8.26 8.44 -8.25
N ASP A 12 -9.13 9.35 -8.69
CA ASP A 12 -9.20 10.72 -8.17
C ASP A 12 -10.10 10.76 -6.93
N ILE A 13 -9.54 11.13 -5.79
CA ILE A 13 -10.24 11.22 -4.51
C ILE A 13 -10.85 12.61 -4.38
N ARG A 14 -12.19 12.65 -4.45
CA ARG A 14 -12.98 13.88 -4.33
C ARG A 14 -13.85 13.80 -3.09
N GLN A 15 -13.64 14.70 -2.15
CA GLN A 15 -14.43 14.77 -0.90
C GLN A 15 -15.95 14.89 -1.12
N ASN A 16 -16.38 15.45 -2.24
CA ASN A 16 -17.82 15.54 -2.57
C ASN A 16 -18.43 14.20 -3.01
N ASP A 17 -17.58 13.24 -3.38
CA ASP A 17 -17.95 11.91 -3.84
C ASP A 17 -17.67 10.84 -2.76
N THR A 18 -17.38 11.26 -1.52
CA THR A 18 -17.09 10.38 -0.38
C THR A 18 -18.13 10.50 0.72
N ASP A 19 -18.52 9.36 1.30
CA ASP A 19 -19.35 9.31 2.50
C ASP A 19 -18.48 9.30 3.77
N TYR A 20 -18.98 9.93 4.84
CA TYR A 20 -18.35 9.85 6.16
C TYR A 20 -18.90 8.65 6.91
N GLU A 21 -18.02 7.70 7.21
CA GLU A 21 -18.33 6.52 8.00
C GLU A 21 -17.53 6.53 9.32
N HIS A 22 -18.10 5.94 10.36
CA HIS A 22 -17.37 5.72 11.61
C HIS A 22 -16.55 4.43 11.49
N MET A 23 -15.26 4.58 11.25
CA MET A 23 -14.33 3.46 11.17
C MET A 23 -13.51 3.35 12.45
N ASP A 24 -13.17 2.12 12.83
CA ASP A 24 -12.17 1.89 13.87
C ASP A 24 -10.82 2.50 13.48
N ARG A 25 -9.95 2.72 14.46
CA ARG A 25 -8.63 3.29 14.18
C ARG A 25 -7.76 2.27 13.45
N LEU A 26 -7.16 2.66 12.33
CA LEU A 26 -6.06 1.91 11.72
C LEU A 26 -4.85 1.92 12.65
N SER A 27 -4.35 0.74 13.00
CA SER A 27 -3.21 0.53 13.88
C SER A 27 -1.99 0.08 13.08
N PHE A 28 -0.84 0.66 13.41
CA PHE A 28 0.47 0.30 12.86
C PHE A 28 1.29 -0.32 13.99
N THR A 29 1.65 -1.60 13.85
CA THR A 29 2.45 -2.32 14.85
C THR A 29 3.80 -2.69 14.25
N GLY A 30 4.89 -2.44 14.97
CA GLY A 30 6.25 -2.82 14.56
C GLY A 30 6.92 -1.88 13.55
N TYR A 31 6.29 -0.76 13.19
CA TYR A 31 6.84 0.24 12.26
C TYR A 31 7.93 1.13 12.87
N ASP A 32 8.08 1.09 14.20
CA ASP A 32 9.14 1.74 14.95
C ASP A 32 10.39 0.86 15.11
N GLN A 33 10.33 -0.38 14.61
CA GLN A 33 11.43 -1.32 14.66
C GLN A 33 12.42 -1.08 13.51
N MET A 34 13.65 -1.56 13.71
CA MET A 34 14.70 -1.52 12.69
C MET A 34 15.09 -2.95 12.32
N GLY A 35 15.40 -3.16 11.05
CA GLY A 35 15.95 -4.40 10.54
C GLY A 35 16.57 -4.19 9.17
N GLU A 36 17.24 -5.23 8.68
CA GLU A 36 17.83 -5.21 7.35
C GLU A 36 16.74 -5.21 6.28
N VAL A 37 16.95 -4.43 5.23
CA VAL A 37 16.10 -4.41 4.04
C VAL A 37 16.99 -4.43 2.81
N THR A 38 16.50 -5.05 1.75
CA THR A 38 17.12 -4.97 0.43
C THR A 38 16.40 -3.90 -0.37
N LEU A 39 17.16 -2.96 -0.94
CA LEU A 39 16.64 -2.00 -1.91
C LEU A 39 16.97 -2.48 -3.32
N GLU A 40 15.97 -2.55 -4.17
CA GLU A 40 16.10 -2.98 -5.56
C GLU A 40 15.52 -1.91 -6.50
N ASN A 41 16.22 -1.64 -7.59
CA ASN A 41 15.63 -0.96 -8.74
C ASN A 41 15.25 -2.03 -9.76
N ASN A 42 13.95 -2.29 -9.90
CA ASN A 42 13.42 -3.34 -10.77
C ASN A 42 13.13 -2.84 -12.21
N GLY A 43 13.58 -1.63 -12.56
CA GLY A 43 13.33 -1.00 -13.85
C GLY A 43 12.00 -0.25 -13.95
N HIS A 44 11.16 -0.31 -12.92
CA HIS A 44 9.87 0.39 -12.85
C HIS A 44 9.75 1.27 -11.61
N THR A 45 10.23 0.78 -10.47
CA THR A 45 10.22 1.47 -9.18
C THR A 45 11.53 1.21 -8.43
N VAL A 46 11.72 1.89 -7.30
CA VAL A 46 12.61 1.45 -6.24
C VAL A 46 11.73 0.74 -5.21
N SER A 47 12.02 -0.54 -4.98
CA SER A 47 11.32 -1.32 -3.97
C SER A 47 12.24 -1.69 -2.81
N ALA A 48 11.64 -1.82 -1.62
CA ALA A 48 12.31 -2.28 -0.41
C ALA A 48 11.64 -3.57 0.07
N SER A 49 12.42 -4.62 0.33
CA SER A 49 11.93 -5.92 0.80
C SER A 49 12.77 -6.46 1.96
N GLY A 50 12.35 -7.56 2.58
CA GLY A 50 13.02 -8.18 3.73
C GLY A 50 12.37 -7.92 5.09
N PHE A 51 11.25 -7.19 5.12
CA PHE A 51 10.49 -6.92 6.36
C PHE A 51 9.97 -8.20 7.06
N THR A 52 9.80 -9.29 6.30
CA THR A 52 9.34 -10.58 6.83
C THR A 52 10.37 -11.29 7.68
N ASP A 53 11.65 -10.95 7.54
CA ASP A 53 12.76 -11.57 8.27
C ASP A 53 13.06 -10.85 9.59
N TRP A 54 12.38 -9.72 9.84
CA TRP A 54 12.50 -8.99 11.09
C TRP A 54 11.91 -9.79 12.25
N ALA A 55 12.56 -9.74 13.42
CA ALA A 55 12.09 -10.43 14.62
C ALA A 55 10.66 -10.00 15.01
N ASN A 56 10.37 -8.70 14.88
CA ASN A 56 9.05 -8.12 15.07
C ASN A 56 8.54 -7.61 13.71
N ARG A 57 7.87 -8.48 12.97
CA ARG A 57 7.37 -8.16 11.62
C ARG A 57 6.32 -7.04 11.68
N PRO A 58 6.49 -5.95 10.93
CA PRO A 58 5.52 -4.87 10.89
C PRO A 58 4.20 -5.31 10.25
N PHE A 59 3.07 -4.86 10.80
CA PHE A 59 1.74 -5.13 10.27
C PHE A 59 0.75 -4.02 10.58
N VAL A 60 -0.34 -3.99 9.81
CA VAL A 60 -1.50 -3.15 10.07
C VAL A 60 -2.72 -3.99 10.44
N SER A 61 -3.62 -3.40 11.24
CA SER A 61 -4.90 -3.98 11.65
C SER A 61 -5.87 -2.89 12.11
N GLY A 62 -7.15 -3.20 12.29
CA GLY A 62 -8.17 -2.20 12.64
C GLY A 62 -8.62 -1.40 11.42
N GLY A 63 -9.37 -0.32 11.63
CA GLY A 63 -10.23 0.20 10.55
C GLY A 63 -11.26 -0.86 10.19
N ASP A 64 -11.42 -1.11 8.90
CA ASP A 64 -12.31 -2.16 8.38
C ASP A 64 -11.54 -3.42 7.94
N LEU A 65 -10.26 -3.56 8.33
CA LEU A 65 -9.46 -4.73 8.00
C LEU A 65 -9.83 -5.92 8.88
N GLU A 66 -10.18 -7.04 8.24
CA GLU A 66 -10.45 -8.30 8.93
C GLU A 66 -9.15 -9.06 9.25
N GLY A 67 -8.49 -8.67 10.34
CA GLY A 67 -7.30 -9.35 10.87
C GLY A 67 -6.02 -8.54 10.72
N ARG A 68 -4.88 -9.23 10.64
CA ARG A 68 -3.55 -8.62 10.52
C ARG A 68 -3.05 -8.74 9.09
N TYR A 69 -2.46 -7.66 8.59
CA TYR A 69 -1.86 -7.57 7.26
C TYR A 69 -0.39 -7.21 7.43
N PHE A 70 0.51 -8.15 7.15
CA PHE A 70 1.95 -8.01 7.38
C PHE A 70 2.63 -7.36 6.19
N LEU A 71 3.48 -6.37 6.44
CA LEU A 71 4.24 -5.67 5.41
C LEU A 71 5.17 -6.65 4.68
N GLN A 72 5.10 -6.66 3.36
CA GLN A 72 5.95 -7.48 2.49
C GLN A 72 6.98 -6.62 1.77
N GLU A 73 6.53 -5.50 1.23
CA GLU A 73 7.31 -4.65 0.33
C GLU A 73 6.86 -3.18 0.47
N LEU A 74 7.77 -2.27 0.13
CA LEU A 74 7.49 -0.85 -0.06
C LEU A 74 7.89 -0.49 -1.48
N GLU A 75 7.04 0.23 -2.18
CA GLU A 75 7.31 0.75 -3.52
C GLU A 75 7.08 2.27 -3.59
N LEU A 76 7.78 2.93 -4.51
CA LEU A 76 7.70 4.38 -4.72
C LEU A 76 7.29 4.69 -6.15
N HIS A 77 6.35 5.60 -6.31
CA HIS A 77 5.99 6.22 -7.58
C HIS A 77 6.34 7.69 -7.48
N TRP A 78 7.05 8.24 -8.46
CA TRP A 78 7.48 9.64 -8.43
C TRP A 78 7.53 10.24 -9.83
N GLY A 79 7.33 11.55 -9.91
CA GLY A 79 7.34 12.29 -11.16
C GLY A 79 8.71 12.84 -11.51
N GLN A 80 8.79 13.51 -12.66
CA GLN A 80 10.01 14.21 -13.08
C GLN A 80 10.17 15.58 -12.42
N ASN A 81 9.10 16.09 -11.81
CA ASN A 81 9.01 17.39 -11.16
C ASN A 81 7.99 17.34 -10.01
N ASP A 82 7.81 18.45 -9.31
CA ASP A 82 6.98 18.52 -8.11
C ASP A 82 5.47 18.64 -8.39
N ASP A 83 5.05 18.77 -9.66
CA ASP A 83 3.65 18.93 -10.05
C ASP A 83 2.98 17.59 -10.45
N GLU A 84 3.75 16.50 -10.52
CA GLU A 84 3.27 15.18 -10.95
C GLU A 84 4.02 14.05 -10.22
N GLY A 85 3.43 12.84 -10.18
CA GLY A 85 4.14 11.63 -9.75
C GLY A 85 3.32 10.64 -8.95
N SER A 86 2.36 11.12 -8.16
CA SER A 86 1.41 10.28 -7.46
C SER A 86 0.48 9.57 -8.43
N GLU A 87 0.12 8.32 -8.13
CA GLU A 87 -0.82 7.56 -8.93
C GLU A 87 -2.25 8.03 -8.64
N HIS A 88 -2.62 8.10 -7.37
CA HIS A 88 -3.85 8.73 -6.92
C HIS A 88 -3.75 10.25 -7.01
N THR A 89 -4.89 10.90 -7.19
CA THR A 89 -4.99 12.37 -7.17
C THR A 89 -6.00 12.81 -6.12
N ILE A 90 -5.86 14.04 -5.63
CA ILE A 90 -6.81 14.64 -4.68
C ILE A 90 -7.46 15.84 -5.37
N ARG A 91 -8.75 15.75 -5.69
CA ARG A 91 -9.49 16.77 -6.45
C ARG A 91 -8.80 17.14 -7.77
N GLY A 92 -8.25 16.14 -8.45
CA GLY A 92 -7.50 16.27 -9.70
C GLY A 92 -6.06 16.77 -9.56
N TYR A 93 -5.56 17.04 -8.35
CA TYR A 93 -4.17 17.42 -8.11
C TYR A 93 -3.31 16.17 -7.88
N SER A 94 -2.20 16.08 -8.61
CA SER A 94 -1.13 15.10 -8.37
C SER A 94 -0.12 15.67 -7.37
N TYR A 95 0.58 14.78 -6.69
CA TYR A 95 1.68 15.07 -5.78
C TYR A 95 3.00 14.57 -6.37
N PRO A 96 4.18 15.08 -5.94
CA PRO A 96 5.47 14.69 -6.50
C PRO A 96 5.77 13.19 -6.45
N ALA A 97 5.23 12.49 -5.46
CA ALA A 97 5.43 11.07 -5.24
C ALA A 97 4.30 10.43 -4.43
N GLU A 98 4.18 9.12 -4.55
CA GLU A 98 3.29 8.26 -3.76
C GLU A 98 4.07 7.02 -3.31
N MET A 99 3.90 6.65 -2.04
CA MET A 99 4.52 5.47 -1.45
C MET A 99 3.47 4.41 -1.23
N HIS A 100 3.72 3.20 -1.73
CA HIS A 100 2.90 2.04 -1.48
C HIS A 100 3.57 1.18 -0.41
N LEU A 101 2.81 0.84 0.63
CA LEU A 101 3.19 -0.20 1.59
C LEU A 101 2.33 -1.41 1.26
N ILE A 102 2.94 -2.47 0.74
CA ILE A 102 2.24 -3.67 0.30
C ILE A 102 2.18 -4.64 1.46
N HIS A 103 0.97 -4.97 1.90
CA HIS A 103 0.73 -5.93 2.97
C HIS A 103 0.07 -7.20 2.45
N LEU A 104 0.28 -8.29 3.19
CA LEU A 104 -0.33 -9.59 2.95
C LEU A 104 -1.13 -10.02 4.17
N LYS A 105 -2.38 -10.46 3.97
CA LYS A 105 -3.22 -10.96 5.06
C LYS A 105 -2.57 -12.16 5.75
N GLU A 106 -2.65 -12.18 7.08
CA GLU A 106 -2.14 -13.27 7.90
C GLU A 106 -2.75 -14.62 7.46
N GLY A 107 -1.87 -15.61 7.25
CA GLY A 107 -2.26 -16.96 6.88
C GLY A 107 -2.49 -17.17 5.39
N LEU A 108 -2.30 -16.15 4.54
CA LEU A 108 -2.33 -16.30 3.08
C LEU A 108 -0.93 -16.35 2.49
N THR A 109 -0.80 -17.08 1.38
CA THR A 109 0.29 -16.89 0.42
C THR A 109 -0.05 -15.74 -0.54
N ILE A 110 0.97 -15.16 -1.18
CA ILE A 110 0.76 -14.12 -2.23
C ILE A 110 -0.20 -14.64 -3.32
N GLY A 111 -0.02 -15.88 -3.76
CA GLY A 111 -0.89 -16.48 -4.78
C GLY A 111 -2.36 -16.56 -4.36
N GLU A 112 -2.63 -16.87 -3.09
CA GLU A 112 -4.00 -16.89 -2.56
C GLU A 112 -4.56 -15.47 -2.41
N ALA A 113 -3.76 -14.55 -1.88
CA ALA A 113 -4.16 -13.16 -1.68
C ALA A 113 -4.60 -12.49 -2.99
N LEU A 114 -3.85 -12.70 -4.08
CA LEU A 114 -4.19 -12.14 -5.41
C LEU A 114 -5.55 -12.61 -5.97
N THR A 115 -6.12 -13.70 -5.43
CA THR A 115 -7.42 -14.22 -5.84
C THR A 115 -8.57 -13.77 -4.95
N ARG A 116 -8.28 -13.08 -3.83
CA ARG A 116 -9.27 -12.65 -2.85
C ARG A 116 -9.44 -11.14 -2.90
N SER A 117 -10.65 -10.68 -2.58
CA SER A 117 -10.94 -9.24 -2.50
C SER A 117 -10.30 -8.57 -1.29
N ASP A 118 -9.90 -9.36 -0.29
CA ASP A 118 -9.34 -8.95 1.00
C ASP A 118 -7.94 -9.55 1.23
N GLY A 119 -7.25 -9.96 0.15
CA GLY A 119 -5.96 -10.66 0.18
C GLY A 119 -4.83 -9.88 0.85
#